data_AF-K7UZD3-F1
#
_entry.id   AF-K7UZD3-F1
#
_cell.length_a   1.000
_cell.length_b   1.000
_cell.length_c   1.000
_cell.angle_alpha   90.00
_cell.angle_beta   90.00
_cell.angle_gamma   90.00
#
_symmetry.space_group_name_H-M   'P 1'
#
loop_
_entity.id
_entity.type
_entity.pdbx_description
1 polymer ?
#
loop_
_entity_poly.entity_id
_entity_poly.type
_entity_poly.pdbx_seq_one_letter_code
_entity_poly.pdbx_strand_id
1 'polypeptide(L)'
;MPTASSRRTFSEAVSTDDEEAARGGKVGRPSPPRCSSRRSRSKVANSCDPTHRTYHSGEERNRAKKQARKMAGGGVVKHILLASFKEEVTQERLDELIRGYAALVGVVPSMKAFHWGTDVSIENMHQGFTHVFESTFESTEGIKEYIEHPAHVEFASVFLPVLEKVLIIDYKPTSAN
;
A
#
# COMPACT_ATOMS: atom_id res chain seq x y z
N MET A 1 21.47 17.08 -35.68
CA MET A 1 22.16 15.77 -35.65
C MET A 1 21.37 14.84 -34.73
N PRO A 2 20.62 13.85 -35.23
CA PRO A 2 19.86 12.91 -34.39
C PRO A 2 20.49 11.51 -34.39
N THR A 3 20.55 10.85 -33.23
CA THR A 3 20.83 9.40 -33.08
C THR A 3 19.96 8.86 -31.94
N ALA A 4 18.83 8.22 -32.25
CA ALA A 4 18.60 6.76 -32.15
C ALA A 4 18.68 6.23 -30.70
N SER A 5 17.60 6.08 -29.94
CA SER A 5 16.59 4.99 -29.96
C SER A 5 17.17 3.58 -29.98
N SER A 6 17.11 2.89 -28.82
CA SER A 6 17.17 1.43 -28.72
C SER A 6 16.29 0.97 -27.57
N ARG A 7 15.07 0.49 -27.89
CA ARG A 7 14.23 -0.32 -27.01
C ARG A 7 14.75 -1.76 -27.01
N ARG A 8 14.86 -2.38 -25.84
CA ARG A 8 14.88 -3.84 -25.69
C ARG A 8 13.74 -4.27 -24.80
N THR A 9 12.89 -5.12 -25.37
CA THR A 9 11.88 -5.95 -24.73
C THR A 9 12.53 -7.25 -24.25
N PHE A 10 12.16 -7.72 -23.06
CA PHE A 10 12.40 -9.08 -22.57
C PHE A 10 11.12 -9.48 -21.81
N SER A 11 10.21 -10.22 -22.44
CA SER A 11 10.08 -11.69 -22.46
C SER A 11 9.75 -12.29 -21.09
N GLU A 12 8.54 -12.84 -21.04
CA GLU A 12 7.92 -13.63 -19.97
C GLU A 12 8.74 -14.88 -19.60
N ALA A 13 8.64 -15.27 -18.32
CA ALA A 13 8.80 -16.64 -17.86
C ALA A 13 7.76 -16.92 -16.76
N VAL A 14 6.83 -17.82 -17.07
CA VAL A 14 5.91 -18.51 -16.16
C VAL A 14 6.66 -19.70 -15.57
N SER A 15 6.50 -19.98 -14.28
CA SER A 15 6.61 -21.31 -13.68
C SER A 15 5.93 -21.33 -12.31
N THR A 16 5.23 -22.41 -12.05
CA THR A 16 4.28 -22.72 -10.98
C THR A 16 4.95 -23.37 -9.76
N ASP A 17 4.13 -23.53 -8.72
CA ASP A 17 4.19 -24.53 -7.64
C ASP A 17 5.02 -24.17 -6.40
N ASP A 18 4.31 -23.84 -5.32
CA ASP A 18 4.68 -24.30 -3.97
C ASP A 18 3.39 -24.47 -3.13
N GLU A 19 2.98 -25.73 -3.05
CA GLU A 19 2.00 -26.28 -2.12
C GLU A 19 2.75 -26.68 -0.83
N GLU A 20 2.62 -25.90 0.25
CA GLU A 20 3.11 -26.31 1.57
C GLU A 20 1.97 -26.36 2.61
N ALA A 21 1.65 -27.60 2.98
CA ALA A 21 0.76 -27.96 4.06
C ALA A 21 1.44 -27.74 5.42
N ALA A 22 0.85 -26.93 6.30
CA ALA A 22 1.26 -26.86 7.70
C ALA A 22 0.07 -26.89 8.68
N ARG A 23 -0.14 -28.10 9.20
CA ARG A 23 -0.37 -28.43 10.62
C ARG A 23 -1.62 -27.85 11.32
N GLY A 24 -2.58 -28.74 11.53
CA GLY A 24 -3.67 -28.57 12.47
C GLY A 24 -3.19 -28.46 13.92
N GLY A 25 -3.69 -27.43 14.62
CA GLY A 25 -3.66 -27.30 16.06
C GLY A 25 -5.08 -27.42 16.62
N LYS A 26 -5.38 -28.51 17.32
CA LYS A 26 -6.55 -28.62 18.20
C LYS A 26 -6.26 -27.80 19.46
N VAL A 27 -7.02 -26.74 19.72
CA VAL A 27 -7.00 -26.08 21.04
C VAL A 27 -8.43 -25.76 21.48
N GLY A 28 -8.67 -26.03 22.76
CA GLY A 28 -9.97 -26.33 23.37
C GLY A 28 -11.07 -25.28 23.19
N ARG A 29 -12.29 -25.78 23.05
CA ARG A 29 -13.50 -24.99 23.28
C ARG A 29 -13.59 -24.60 24.76
N PRO A 30 -13.88 -23.35 25.11
CA PRO A 30 -14.23 -23.00 26.48
C PRO A 30 -15.61 -23.56 26.81
N SER A 31 -15.72 -24.27 27.94
CA SER A 31 -16.97 -24.76 28.50
C SER A 31 -17.88 -23.58 28.88
N PRO A 32 -19.20 -23.64 28.61
CA PRO A 32 -20.13 -22.60 29.06
C PRO A 32 -20.27 -22.62 30.58
N PRO A 33 -20.60 -21.47 31.22
CA PRO A 33 -20.81 -21.42 32.65
C PRO A 33 -22.00 -22.31 33.04
N ARG A 34 -21.81 -23.13 34.08
CA ARG A 34 -22.87 -23.88 34.77
C ARG A 34 -23.89 -22.88 35.32
N CYS A 35 -25.08 -22.87 34.74
CA CYS A 35 -26.22 -22.18 35.32
C CYS A 35 -26.76 -23.04 36.48
N SER A 36 -26.48 -22.63 37.72
CA SER A 36 -27.11 -23.23 38.89
C SER A 36 -28.56 -22.79 38.94
N SER A 37 -29.47 -23.70 38.61
CA SER A 37 -30.90 -23.52 38.75
C SER A 37 -31.27 -23.32 40.23
N ARG A 38 -31.46 -22.06 40.64
CA ARG A 38 -32.18 -21.76 41.88
C ARG A 38 -33.64 -21.55 41.53
N ARG A 39 -34.47 -22.50 41.96
CA ARG A 39 -35.93 -22.44 41.90
C ARG A 39 -36.41 -21.22 42.71
N SER A 40 -37.06 -20.27 42.05
CA SER A 40 -38.09 -19.45 42.67
C SER A 40 -39.20 -19.21 41.67
N ARG A 41 -40.40 -19.59 42.07
CA ARG A 41 -41.64 -19.50 41.32
C ARG A 41 -42.01 -18.03 41.11
N SER A 42 -42.04 -17.57 39.86
CA SER A 42 -42.97 -16.52 39.45
C SER A 42 -43.21 -16.63 37.94
N LYS A 43 -44.49 -16.65 37.60
CA LYS A 43 -45.01 -16.73 36.24
C LYS A 43 -44.92 -15.35 35.60
N VAL A 44 -44.02 -15.14 34.65
CA VAL A 44 -44.21 -14.17 33.56
C VAL A 44 -43.60 -14.79 32.30
N ALA A 45 -44.38 -14.74 31.23
CA ALA A 45 -44.19 -15.47 29.99
C ALA A 45 -42.97 -15.01 29.19
N ASN A 46 -42.37 -15.99 28.52
CA ASN A 46 -41.49 -15.95 27.35
C ASN A 46 -41.69 -14.68 26.48
N SER A 47 -40.65 -14.02 25.98
CA SER A 47 -39.74 -14.62 25.00
C SER A 47 -38.48 -13.76 24.83
N CYS A 48 -37.41 -14.11 25.53
CA CYS A 48 -36.07 -13.83 25.03
C CYS A 48 -35.65 -15.09 24.27
N ASP A 49 -35.77 -15.06 22.93
CA ASP A 49 -35.15 -16.09 22.09
C ASP A 49 -33.62 -15.92 22.16
N PRO A 50 -32.86 -16.84 22.82
CA PRO A 50 -31.41 -16.73 22.90
C PRO A 50 -30.71 -17.33 21.68
N THR A 51 -31.46 -17.78 20.64
CA THR A 51 -30.92 -18.65 19.59
C THR A 51 -30.67 -18.01 18.23
N HIS A 52 -31.03 -16.75 18.01
CA HIS A 52 -30.64 -16.05 16.78
C HIS A 52 -29.27 -15.33 16.90
N ARG A 53 -28.23 -16.03 17.39
CA ARG A 53 -26.85 -15.56 17.23
C ARG A 53 -26.39 -15.97 15.83
N THR A 54 -26.58 -15.08 14.86
CA THR A 54 -26.04 -15.27 13.51
C THR A 54 -24.52 -15.40 13.59
N TYR A 55 -24.01 -16.62 13.47
CA TYR A 55 -22.59 -16.86 13.26
C TYR A 55 -22.27 -16.43 11.83
N HIS A 56 -21.95 -15.16 11.65
CA HIS A 56 -21.29 -14.74 10.42
C HIS A 56 -20.00 -15.55 10.29
N SER A 57 -19.90 -16.32 9.22
CA SER A 57 -18.72 -17.14 8.95
C SER A 57 -17.48 -16.24 8.95
N GLY A 58 -16.31 -16.81 9.24
CA GLY A 58 -15.05 -16.05 9.18
C GLY A 58 -14.86 -15.38 7.81
N GLU A 59 -15.34 -16.03 6.76
CA GLU A 59 -15.30 -15.57 5.37
C GLU A 59 -16.19 -14.34 5.14
N GLU A 60 -17.44 -14.35 5.63
CA GLU A 60 -18.35 -13.20 5.50
C GLU A 60 -17.81 -11.98 6.24
N ARG A 61 -17.27 -12.17 7.46
CA ARG A 61 -16.61 -11.09 8.21
C ARG A 61 -15.40 -10.55 7.48
N ASN A 62 -14.58 -11.41 6.87
CA ASN A 62 -13.42 -10.99 6.10
C ASN A 62 -13.83 -10.24 4.83
N ARG A 63 -14.88 -10.70 4.13
CA ARG A 63 -15.44 -10.03 2.95
C ARG A 63 -16.03 -8.66 3.30
N ALA A 64 -16.78 -8.57 4.39
CA ALA A 64 -17.33 -7.31 4.90
C ALA A 64 -16.22 -6.34 5.31
N LYS A 65 -15.14 -6.80 5.96
CA LYS A 65 -13.96 -5.98 6.28
C LYS A 65 -13.22 -5.51 5.03
N LYS A 66 -13.03 -6.39 4.03
CA LYS A 66 -12.41 -6.02 2.73
C LYS A 66 -13.26 -5.01 1.97
N GLN A 67 -14.58 -5.19 1.97
CA GLN A 67 -15.54 -4.26 1.37
C GLN A 67 -15.56 -2.92 2.12
N ALA A 68 -15.58 -2.93 3.45
CA ALA A 68 -15.52 -1.71 4.26
C ALA A 68 -14.21 -0.95 4.05
N ARG A 69 -13.06 -1.64 3.95
CA ARG A 69 -11.77 -1.02 3.58
C ARG A 69 -11.84 -0.37 2.19
N LYS A 70 -12.42 -1.07 1.20
CA LYS A 70 -12.62 -0.53 -0.15
C LYS A 70 -13.53 0.71 -0.16
N MET A 71 -14.52 0.77 0.73
CA MET A 71 -15.53 1.84 0.79
C MET A 71 -15.13 3.02 1.71
N ALA A 72 -14.31 2.79 2.74
CA ALA A 72 -14.02 3.80 3.77
C ALA A 72 -12.76 4.65 3.51
N GLY A 73 -11.84 4.21 2.63
CA GLY A 73 -10.63 4.95 2.28
C GLY A 73 -10.39 5.10 0.77
N GLY A 74 -11.27 4.50 -0.05
CA GLY A 74 -11.10 4.40 -1.50
C GLY A 74 -11.10 5.75 -2.20
N GLY A 75 -10.09 5.98 -3.00
CA GLY A 75 -9.92 7.19 -3.79
C GLY A 75 -8.46 7.33 -4.17
N VAL A 76 -8.19 7.61 -5.45
CA VAL A 76 -6.82 7.77 -5.95
C VAL A 76 -6.07 8.76 -5.08
N VAL A 77 -4.90 8.35 -4.60
CA VAL A 77 -3.96 9.21 -3.87
C VAL A 77 -2.70 9.34 -4.69
N LYS A 78 -2.19 10.56 -4.78
CA LYS A 78 -0.94 10.90 -5.43
C LYS A 78 0.07 11.22 -4.35
N HIS A 79 1.22 10.57 -4.44
CA HIS A 79 2.40 10.83 -3.62
C HIS A 79 3.42 11.53 -4.51
N ILE A 80 3.64 12.81 -4.26
CA ILE A 80 4.58 13.65 -4.99
C ILE A 80 5.82 13.86 -4.16
N LEU A 81 6.98 13.60 -4.74
CA LEU A 81 8.29 13.92 -4.17
C LEU A 81 9.02 14.88 -5.12
N LEU A 82 9.26 16.10 -4.66
CA LEU A 82 10.17 17.04 -5.30
C LEU A 82 11.54 16.92 -4.66
N ALA A 83 12.59 16.79 -5.47
CA ALA A 83 13.94 16.60 -4.96
C ALA A 83 14.99 17.41 -5.73
N SER A 84 16.09 17.68 -5.04
CA SER A 84 17.39 17.95 -5.64
C SER A 84 18.41 16.98 -5.06
N PHE A 85 19.43 16.67 -5.85
CA PHE A 85 20.50 15.75 -5.49
C PHE A 85 21.75 16.55 -5.10
N LYS A 86 22.59 15.94 -4.26
CA LYS A 86 23.88 16.54 -3.91
C LYS A 86 24.81 16.57 -5.12
N GLU A 87 25.74 17.52 -5.13
CA GLU A 87 26.64 17.75 -6.27
C GLU A 87 27.55 16.56 -6.59
N GLU A 88 27.85 15.72 -5.59
CA GLU A 88 28.66 14.51 -5.75
C GLU A 88 27.95 13.35 -6.47
N VAL A 89 26.63 13.45 -6.72
CA VAL A 89 25.87 12.39 -7.37
C VAL A 89 26.12 12.42 -8.88
N THR A 90 26.79 11.39 -9.40
CA THR A 90 27.01 11.26 -10.86
C THR A 90 25.70 10.95 -11.59
N GLN A 91 25.65 11.26 -12.89
CA GLN A 91 24.47 10.97 -13.71
C GLN A 91 24.18 9.46 -13.79
N GLU A 92 25.21 8.63 -13.85
CA GLU A 92 25.06 7.17 -13.84
C GLU A 92 24.41 6.70 -12.54
N ARG A 93 24.82 7.27 -11.40
CA ARG A 93 24.25 6.94 -10.10
C ARG A 93 22.80 7.41 -9.98
N LEU A 94 22.49 8.60 -10.51
CA LEU A 94 21.13 9.11 -10.57
C LEU A 94 20.21 8.21 -11.42
N ASP A 95 20.68 7.79 -12.59
CA ASP A 95 19.95 6.86 -13.46
C ASP A 95 19.68 5.50 -12.79
N GLU A 96 20.65 4.97 -12.04
CA GLU A 96 20.45 3.77 -11.20
C GLU A 96 19.37 3.96 -10.16
N LEU A 97 19.39 5.07 -9.43
CA LEU A 97 18.40 5.37 -8.39
C LEU A 97 17.00 5.53 -8.96
N ILE A 98 16.87 6.22 -10.10
CA ILE A 98 15.59 6.39 -10.79
C ILE A 98 15.03 5.04 -11.27
N ARG A 99 15.88 4.17 -11.85
CA ARG A 99 15.50 2.81 -12.23
C ARG A 99 15.06 1.98 -11.02
N GLY A 100 15.79 2.09 -9.89
CA GLY A 100 15.43 1.46 -8.63
C GLY A 100 14.07 1.91 -8.11
N TYR A 101 13.78 3.21 -8.17
CA TYR A 101 12.48 3.76 -7.77
C TYR A 101 11.36 3.21 -8.67
N ALA A 102 11.55 3.25 -9.99
CA ALA A 102 10.57 2.72 -10.94
C ALA A 102 10.29 1.22 -10.74
N ALA A 103 11.31 0.45 -10.34
CA ALA A 103 11.17 -0.98 -10.07
C ALA A 103 10.25 -1.28 -8.86
N LEU A 104 10.06 -0.34 -7.93
CA LEU A 104 9.15 -0.52 -6.79
C LEU A 104 7.70 -0.77 -7.23
N VAL A 105 7.28 -0.29 -8.41
CA VAL A 105 5.94 -0.60 -8.96
C VAL A 105 5.73 -2.10 -9.16
N GLY A 106 6.78 -2.84 -9.51
CA GLY A 106 6.72 -4.30 -9.71
C GLY A 106 6.81 -5.10 -8.41
N VAL A 107 7.30 -4.51 -7.32
CA VAL A 107 7.59 -5.19 -6.05
C VAL A 107 6.60 -4.82 -4.95
N VAL A 108 6.06 -3.60 -4.97
CA VAL A 108 5.17 -3.06 -3.93
C VAL A 108 3.74 -2.97 -4.47
N PRO A 109 2.84 -3.92 -4.15
CA PRO A 109 1.53 -4.03 -4.80
C PRO A 109 0.61 -2.81 -4.62
N SER A 110 0.83 -2.00 -3.58
CA SER A 110 0.03 -0.79 -3.33
C SER A 110 0.39 0.36 -4.28
N MET A 111 1.61 0.40 -4.81
CA MET A 111 2.09 1.40 -5.76
C MET A 111 1.65 1.03 -7.18
N LYS A 112 0.65 1.73 -7.72
CA LYS A 112 0.00 1.35 -8.99
C LYS A 112 0.66 1.90 -10.23
N ALA A 113 1.27 3.07 -10.11
CA ALA A 113 1.98 3.72 -11.19
C ALA A 113 3.06 4.63 -10.63
N PHE A 114 4.10 4.84 -11.42
CA PHE A 114 5.20 5.73 -11.14
C PHE A 114 5.56 6.52 -12.39
N HIS A 115 5.66 7.83 -12.24
CA HIS A 115 6.15 8.74 -13.26
C HIS A 115 7.17 9.67 -12.63
N TRP A 116 8.08 10.20 -13.43
CA TRP A 116 9.05 11.16 -12.97
C TRP A 116 9.48 12.09 -14.12
N GLY A 117 10.11 13.20 -13.77
CA GLY A 117 10.68 14.13 -14.75
C GLY A 117 11.61 15.14 -14.09
N THR A 118 12.32 15.89 -14.92
CA THR A 118 13.16 17.01 -14.50
C THR A 118 12.41 18.33 -14.65
N ASP A 119 12.80 19.34 -13.87
CA ASP A 119 12.28 20.69 -14.02
C ASP A 119 12.53 21.22 -15.44
N VAL A 120 11.47 21.78 -16.04
CA VAL A 120 11.49 22.46 -17.33
C VAL A 120 10.80 23.83 -17.22
N SER A 121 10.80 24.40 -16.00
CA SER A 121 10.04 25.61 -15.70
C SER A 121 10.61 26.83 -16.43
N ILE A 122 9.72 27.64 -17.03
CA ILE A 122 10.09 28.92 -17.66
C ILE A 122 10.07 30.05 -16.61
N GLU A 123 9.16 29.96 -15.63
CA GLU A 123 9.02 30.96 -14.57
C GLU A 123 10.16 30.93 -13.54
N ASN A 124 11.02 29.90 -13.56
CA ASN A 124 12.21 29.77 -12.72
C ASN A 124 11.92 29.84 -11.20
N MET A 125 10.72 29.42 -10.79
CA MET A 125 10.26 29.39 -9.40
C MET A 125 10.46 28.03 -8.71
N HIS A 126 11.28 27.15 -9.29
CA HIS A 126 11.50 25.78 -8.82
C HIS A 126 12.26 25.70 -7.46
N GLN A 127 12.73 26.83 -6.91
CA GLN A 127 13.41 26.93 -5.60
C GLN A 127 14.58 25.94 -5.44
N GLY A 128 15.27 25.61 -6.53
CA GLY A 128 16.38 24.65 -6.52
C GLY A 128 15.98 23.17 -6.54
N PHE A 129 14.69 22.82 -6.52
CA PHE A 129 14.26 21.48 -6.88
C PHE A 129 14.53 21.24 -8.37
N THR A 130 14.93 20.02 -8.72
CA THR A 130 15.35 19.65 -10.09
C THR A 130 14.57 18.47 -10.64
N HIS A 131 14.00 17.63 -9.78
CA HIS A 131 13.26 16.43 -10.16
C HIS A 131 11.90 16.39 -9.46
N VAL A 132 10.92 15.83 -10.16
CA VAL A 132 9.61 15.45 -9.63
C VAL A 132 9.41 13.95 -9.81
N PHE A 133 8.92 13.30 -8.76
CA PHE A 133 8.51 11.91 -8.76
C PHE A 133 7.04 11.84 -8.33
N GLU A 134 6.20 11.19 -9.14
CA GLU A 134 4.78 10.98 -8.87
C GLU A 134 4.51 9.48 -8.75
N SER A 135 4.00 9.07 -7.59
CA SER A 135 3.49 7.72 -7.37
C SER A 135 1.98 7.74 -7.17
N THR A 136 1.29 6.75 -7.74
CA THR A 136 -0.18 6.63 -7.65
C THR A 136 -0.58 5.45 -6.79
N PHE A 137 -1.51 5.70 -5.86
CA PHE A 137 -2.08 4.71 -4.94
C PHE A 137 -3.61 4.72 -5.03
N GLU A 138 -4.27 3.63 -4.63
CA GLU A 138 -5.74 3.52 -4.63
C GLU A 138 -6.40 4.05 -3.35
N SER A 139 -5.60 4.27 -2.30
CA SER A 139 -6.05 4.81 -1.02
C SER A 139 -4.89 5.33 -0.18
N THR A 140 -5.20 6.03 0.91
CA THR A 140 -4.21 6.49 1.90
C THR A 140 -3.56 5.33 2.64
N GLU A 141 -4.29 4.23 2.83
CA GLU A 141 -3.75 2.98 3.39
C GLU A 141 -2.74 2.34 2.44
N GLY A 142 -2.91 2.48 1.12
CA GLY A 142 -1.94 2.03 0.13
C GLY A 142 -0.58 2.73 0.27
N ILE A 143 -0.57 4.02 0.59
CA ILE A 143 0.66 4.76 0.92
C ILE A 143 1.30 4.20 2.19
N LYS A 144 0.50 3.94 3.23
CA LYS A 144 1.01 3.34 4.46
C LYS A 144 1.66 1.97 4.20
N GLU A 145 0.99 1.10 3.45
CA GLU A 145 1.52 -0.21 3.04
C GLU A 145 2.82 -0.07 2.24
N TYR A 146 2.94 0.96 1.40
CA TYR A 146 4.16 1.27 0.67
C TYR A 146 5.29 1.72 1.59
N ILE A 147 5.03 2.64 2.52
CA ILE A 147 6.04 3.14 3.47
C ILE A 147 6.60 2.00 4.33
N GLU A 148 5.74 1.08 4.76
CA GLU A 148 6.10 -0.08 5.60
C GLU A 148 6.71 -1.24 4.79
N HIS A 149 6.67 -1.21 3.46
CA HIS A 149 7.16 -2.32 2.64
C HIS A 149 8.69 -2.45 2.72
N PRO A 150 9.25 -3.65 2.97
CA PRO A 150 10.70 -3.83 3.12
C PRO A 150 11.50 -3.34 1.92
N ALA A 151 11.02 -3.61 0.69
CA ALA A 151 11.68 -3.11 -0.53
C ALA A 151 11.70 -1.57 -0.62
N HIS A 152 10.66 -0.88 -0.15
CA HIS A 152 10.65 0.57 -0.06
C HIS A 152 11.63 1.06 1.01
N VAL A 153 11.64 0.45 2.19
CA VAL A 153 12.56 0.82 3.28
C VAL A 153 14.03 0.66 2.85
N GLU A 154 14.35 -0.45 2.17
CA GLU A 154 15.66 -0.68 1.59
C GLU A 154 16.02 0.39 0.55
N PHE A 155 15.11 0.68 -0.40
CA PHE A 155 15.33 1.72 -1.38
C PHE A 155 15.49 3.11 -0.77
N ALA A 156 14.66 3.47 0.22
CA ALA A 156 14.73 4.75 0.93
C ALA A 156 16.09 4.92 1.65
N SER A 157 16.67 3.83 2.16
CA SER A 157 17.98 3.86 2.82
C SER A 157 19.14 4.25 1.89
N VAL A 158 19.01 3.97 0.59
CA VAL A 158 20.01 4.35 -0.42
C VAL A 158 19.65 5.65 -1.14
N PHE A 159 18.36 5.98 -1.25
CA PHE A 159 17.87 7.16 -1.96
C PHE A 159 17.93 8.43 -1.12
N LEU A 160 17.48 8.40 0.14
CA LEU A 160 17.43 9.60 0.98
C LEU A 160 18.81 10.25 1.23
N PRO A 161 19.91 9.49 1.46
CA PRO A 161 21.22 10.11 1.72
C PRO A 161 21.83 10.90 0.55
N VAL A 162 21.37 10.67 -0.68
CA VAL A 162 21.88 11.36 -1.88
C VAL A 162 21.10 12.64 -2.20
N LEU A 163 20.04 12.93 -1.46
CA LEU A 163 19.22 14.12 -1.65
C LEU A 163 19.85 15.32 -0.93
N GLU A 164 19.82 16.47 -1.60
CA GLU A 164 20.16 17.78 -1.02
C GLU A 164 18.89 18.45 -0.47
N LYS A 165 17.80 18.40 -1.23
CA LYS A 165 16.47 18.88 -0.81
C LYS A 165 15.42 17.84 -1.12
N VAL A 166 14.42 17.76 -0.26
CA VAL A 166 13.27 16.87 -0.43
C VAL A 166 12.01 17.57 0.07
N LEU A 167 10.94 17.50 -0.72
CA LEU A 167 9.59 17.89 -0.34
C LEU A 167 8.64 16.78 -0.77
N ILE A 168 7.84 16.27 0.17
CA ILE A 168 6.89 15.20 -0.08
C ILE A 168 5.48 15.70 0.21
N ILE A 169 4.55 15.46 -0.71
CA ILE A 169 3.14 15.82 -0.59
C ILE A 169 2.28 14.63 -1.01
N ASP A 170 1.42 14.19 -0.10
CA ASP A 170 0.35 13.24 -0.38
C ASP A 170 -0.96 13.99 -0.53
N TYR A 171 -1.66 13.79 -1.66
CA TYR A 171 -2.94 14.42 -1.89
C TYR A 171 -3.91 13.51 -2.63
N LYS A 172 -5.20 13.72 -2.40
CA LYS A 172 -6.28 13.13 -3.19
C LYS A 172 -6.65 14.14 -4.28
N PRO A 173 -6.50 13.83 -5.57
CA PRO A 173 -6.92 14.73 -6.64
C PRO A 173 -8.43 15.01 -6.54
N THR A 174 -8.78 16.28 -6.38
CA THR A 174 -10.17 16.75 -6.41
C THR A 174 -10.37 17.51 -7.72
N SER A 175 -11.35 17.09 -8.52
CA SER A 175 -11.71 17.83 -9.74
C SER A 175 -12.59 19.03 -9.37
N ALA A 176 -12.33 20.19 -9.97
CA ALA A 176 -13.06 21.44 -9.73
C ALA A 176 -14.16 21.71 -10.77
N ASN A 177 -14.53 20.71 -11.58
CA ASN A 177 -15.43 20.86 -12.73
C ASN A 177 -16.81 20.27 -12.45
#